data_AF-A0A179UPX6-F1
#
_entry.id   AF-A0A179UPX6-F1
#
_cell.length_a   1.000
_cell.length_b   1.000
_cell.length_c   1.000
_cell.angle_alpha   90.00
_cell.angle_beta   90.00
_cell.angle_gamma   90.00
#
_symmetry.space_group_name_H-M   'P 1'
#
loop_
_entity.id
_entity.type
_entity.pdbx_description
1 polymer ?
#
loop_
_entity_poly.entity_id
_entity_poly.type
_entity_poly.pdbx_seq_one_letter_code
_entity_poly.pdbx_strand_id
1 'polypeptide(L)'
;MDGSTHPHVKGVMYNNSLMATESTILRGELLPVLKIMHGQFRQARFASHMISPVLLISLMGFKARVLEVYFEDETLVVRPTKLYDFTHGNDAAFKTFTQWYHGKPIGDTVRAS
;
A
#
# COMPACT_ATOMS: atom_id res chain seq x y z
N MET A 1 0.63 -15.65 -19.82
CA MET A 1 0.01 -15.39 -18.50
C MET A 1 -0.83 -14.14 -18.69
N ASP A 2 -2.14 -14.29 -18.65
CA ASP A 2 -3.01 -13.11 -18.76
C ASP A 2 -2.80 -12.24 -17.52
N GLY A 3 -2.61 -10.94 -17.71
CA GLY A 3 -2.30 -10.03 -16.61
C GLY A 3 -3.48 -9.86 -15.66
N SER A 4 -3.24 -9.34 -14.44
CA SER A 4 -4.32 -8.93 -13.53
C SER A 4 -5.32 -8.03 -14.27
N THR A 5 -6.61 -8.31 -14.13
CA THR A 5 -7.72 -7.48 -14.65
C THR A 5 -8.03 -6.29 -13.75
N HIS A 6 -7.38 -6.19 -12.59
CA HIS A 6 -7.58 -5.11 -11.63
C HIS A 6 -6.28 -4.29 -11.46
N PRO A 7 -6.38 -2.97 -11.26
CA PRO A 7 -5.24 -2.09 -11.12
C PRO A 7 -4.57 -2.16 -9.74
N HIS A 8 -5.11 -2.95 -8.79
CA HIS A 8 -4.56 -3.08 -7.45
C HIS A 8 -3.13 -3.61 -7.47
N VAL A 9 -2.26 -2.96 -6.69
CA VAL A 9 -0.87 -3.39 -6.52
C VAL A 9 -0.59 -3.63 -5.05
N LYS A 10 0.16 -4.70 -4.77
CA LYS A 10 0.73 -4.95 -3.44
C LYS A 10 2.23 -4.80 -3.50
N GLY A 11 2.80 -4.09 -2.55
CA GLY A 11 4.23 -3.84 -2.47
C GLY A 11 4.76 -4.10 -1.07
N VAL A 12 6.04 -4.44 -0.99
CA VAL A 12 6.81 -4.40 0.24
C VAL A 12 7.95 -3.43 0.03
N MET A 13 8.16 -2.54 0.98
CA MET A 13 9.23 -1.56 0.94
C MET A 13 9.99 -1.55 2.25
N TYR A 14 11.29 -1.36 2.14
CA TYR A 14 12.18 -1.16 3.27
C TYR A 14 12.71 0.28 3.28
N ASN A 15 12.71 0.91 4.45
CA ASN A 15 13.15 2.26 4.69
C ASN A 15 14.12 2.27 5.89
N ASN A 16 15.29 2.91 5.73
CA ASN A 16 16.32 3.01 6.77
C ASN A 16 16.05 4.09 7.84
N SER A 17 14.90 4.77 7.81
CA SER A 17 14.60 5.84 8.77
C SER A 17 14.30 5.30 10.18
N LEU A 18 15.11 5.72 11.16
CA LEU A 18 14.91 5.43 12.59
C LEU A 18 13.88 6.35 13.29
N MET A 19 13.34 7.32 12.56
CA MET A 19 12.46 8.39 13.09
C MET A 19 10.97 8.15 12.83
N ALA A 20 10.59 6.95 12.38
CA ALA A 20 9.19 6.65 12.09
C ALA A 20 8.36 6.62 13.38
N THR A 21 7.41 7.55 13.49
CA THR A 21 6.36 7.53 14.50
C THR A 21 5.04 7.10 13.87
N GLU A 22 4.12 6.64 14.71
CA GLU A 22 2.75 6.30 14.30
C GLU A 22 2.06 7.42 13.52
N SER A 23 2.29 8.67 13.94
CA SER A 23 1.65 9.85 13.38
C SER A 23 2.28 10.38 12.09
N THR A 24 3.39 9.80 11.63
CA THR A 24 4.16 10.35 10.50
C THR A 24 4.15 9.38 9.33
N ILE A 25 3.79 9.86 8.15
CA ILE A 25 3.99 9.13 6.88
C ILE A 25 5.32 9.59 6.28
N LEU A 26 6.21 8.65 5.95
CA LEU A 26 7.51 8.96 5.39
C LEU A 26 7.38 9.24 3.90
N ARG A 27 8.16 10.20 3.40
CA ARG A 27 8.33 10.43 1.95
C ARG A 27 8.75 9.15 1.21
N GLY A 28 9.56 8.33 1.89
CA GLY A 28 9.99 7.03 1.41
C GLY A 28 8.82 6.07 1.16
N GLU A 29 7.74 6.14 1.94
CA GLU A 29 6.56 5.30 1.75
C GLU A 29 5.64 5.85 0.65
N LEU A 30 5.46 7.17 0.61
CA LEU A 30 4.47 7.80 -0.27
C LEU A 30 4.90 7.88 -1.73
N LEU A 31 6.17 8.22 -2.00
CA LEU A 31 6.63 8.41 -3.38
C LEU A 31 6.59 7.13 -4.22
N PRO A 32 6.99 5.95 -3.70
CA PRO A 32 6.88 4.71 -4.45
C PRO A 32 5.44 4.34 -4.76
N VAL A 33 4.53 4.58 -3.82
CA VAL A 33 3.08 4.38 -4.04
C VAL A 33 2.59 5.23 -5.21
N LEU A 34 2.89 6.53 -5.21
CA LEU A 34 2.50 7.43 -6.30
C LEU A 34 3.10 7.01 -7.64
N LYS A 35 4.36 6.55 -7.66
CA LYS A 35 5.01 6.03 -8.87
C LYS A 35 4.33 4.74 -9.37
N ILE A 36 3.95 3.84 -8.47
CA ILE A 36 3.20 2.62 -8.79
C ILE A 36 1.85 2.99 -9.40
N MET A 37 1.07 3.86 -8.75
CA MET A 37 -0.21 4.33 -9.25
C MET A 37 -0.10 4.94 -10.64
N HIS A 38 0.86 5.86 -10.83
CA HIS A 38 1.12 6.46 -12.13
C HIS A 38 1.50 5.40 -13.18
N GLY A 39 2.32 4.41 -12.81
CA GLY A 39 2.65 3.28 -13.68
C GLY A 39 1.44 2.43 -14.08
N GLN A 40 0.47 2.25 -13.18
CA GLN A 40 -0.78 1.54 -13.46
C GLN A 40 -1.68 2.35 -14.41
N PHE A 41 -1.80 3.66 -14.20
CA PHE A 41 -2.61 4.53 -15.07
C PHE A 41 -2.09 4.65 -16.50
N ARG A 42 -0.80 4.42 -16.75
CA ARG A 42 -0.26 4.38 -18.12
C ARG A 42 -0.55 3.08 -18.88
N GLN A 43 -1.11 2.06 -18.22
CA GLN A 43 -1.34 0.77 -18.86
C GLN A 43 -2.72 0.76 -19.51
N ALA A 44 -2.77 0.56 -20.84
CA ALA A 44 -4.01 0.57 -21.61
C ALA A 44 -5.07 -0.41 -21.08
N ARG A 45 -4.65 -1.56 -20.53
CA ARG A 45 -5.56 -2.54 -19.89
C ARG A 45 -6.34 -2.01 -18.69
N PHE A 46 -5.87 -0.92 -18.08
CA PHE A 46 -6.51 -0.27 -16.93
C PHE A 46 -7.17 1.06 -17.30
N ALA A 47 -7.36 1.36 -18.59
CA ALA A 47 -7.96 2.63 -19.03
C ALA A 47 -9.41 2.83 -18.54
N SER A 48 -10.14 1.75 -18.26
CA SER A 48 -11.47 1.81 -17.64
C SER A 48 -11.44 2.00 -16.13
N HIS A 49 -10.26 1.98 -15.51
CA HIS A 49 -10.09 2.13 -14.07
C HIS A 49 -9.55 3.52 -13.76
N MET A 50 -10.35 4.31 -13.04
CA MET A 50 -10.01 5.65 -12.58
C MET A 50 -9.23 5.66 -11.28
N ILE A 51 -9.19 4.53 -10.56
CA ILE A 51 -8.51 4.40 -9.26
C ILE A 51 -7.55 3.22 -9.30
N SER A 52 -6.33 3.41 -8.81
CA SER A 52 -5.33 2.35 -8.68
C SER A 52 -4.91 2.19 -7.22
N PRO A 53 -5.61 1.35 -6.42
CA PRO A 53 -5.27 1.17 -5.01
C PRO A 53 -3.91 0.48 -4.85
N VAL A 54 -3.15 0.89 -3.84
CA VAL A 54 -1.87 0.29 -3.47
C VAL A 54 -1.90 -0.11 -2.00
N LEU A 55 -1.61 -1.38 -1.74
CA LEU A 55 -1.33 -1.89 -0.40
C LEU A 55 0.18 -2.00 -0.22
N LEU A 56 0.76 -1.17 0.63
CA LEU A 56 2.20 -1.16 0.91
C LEU A 56 2.49 -1.71 2.31
N ILE A 57 3.29 -2.76 2.40
CA ILE A 57 3.94 -3.14 3.65
C ILE A 57 5.23 -2.33 3.77
N SER A 58 5.30 -1.46 4.76
CA SER A 58 6.46 -0.61 5.04
C SER A 58 7.26 -1.17 6.21
N LEU A 59 8.53 -1.47 5.96
CA LEU A 59 9.51 -1.99 6.92
C LEU A 59 10.51 -0.89 7.27
N MET A 60 10.72 -0.63 8.56
CA MET A 60 11.54 0.45 9.12
C MET A 60 12.40 -0.12 10.26
N GLY A 61 13.53 -0.73 9.91
CA GLY A 61 14.29 -1.55 10.84
C GLY A 61 13.44 -2.72 11.36
N PHE A 62 13.30 -2.84 12.68
CA PHE A 62 12.44 -3.84 13.32
C PHE A 62 10.99 -3.40 13.49
N LYS A 63 10.59 -2.26 12.93
CA LYS A 63 9.21 -1.78 12.97
C LYS A 63 8.57 -1.91 11.60
N ALA A 64 7.28 -2.20 11.54
CA ALA A 64 6.58 -2.28 10.27
C ALA A 64 5.11 -1.88 10.38
N ARG A 65 4.51 -1.46 9.26
CA ARG A 65 3.07 -1.20 9.15
C ARG A 65 2.55 -1.50 7.74
N VAL A 66 1.24 -1.59 7.61
CA VAL A 66 0.55 -1.64 6.33
C VAL A 66 -0.02 -0.26 6.03
N LEU A 67 0.12 0.18 4.78
CA LEU A 67 -0.52 1.38 4.25
C LEU A 67 -1.50 0.96 3.16
N GLU A 68 -2.76 1.33 3.31
CA GLU A 68 -3.72 1.36 2.21
C GLU A 68 -3.72 2.76 1.61
N VAL A 69 -3.48 2.86 0.30
CA VAL A 69 -3.40 4.14 -0.38
C VAL A 69 -4.18 4.11 -1.68
N TYR A 70 -5.05 5.10 -1.88
CA TYR A 70 -5.88 5.21 -3.08
C TYR A 70 -6.38 6.65 -3.25
N PHE A 71 -6.93 6.97 -4.43
CA PHE A 71 -7.57 8.26 -4.68
C PHE A 71 -9.09 8.14 -4.48
N GLU A 72 -9.67 9.14 -3.81
CA GLU A 72 -11.10 9.33 -3.59
C GLU A 72 -11.38 10.82 -3.77
N ASP A 73 -12.27 11.20 -4.69
CA ASP A 73 -12.64 12.59 -4.98
C ASP A 73 -11.42 13.53 -5.14
N GLU A 74 -10.49 13.14 -6.03
CA GLU A 74 -9.21 13.83 -6.29
C GLU A 74 -8.25 13.93 -5.08
N THR A 75 -8.62 13.37 -3.94
CA THR A 75 -7.84 13.38 -2.71
C THR A 75 -7.11 12.05 -2.55
N LEU A 76 -5.82 12.12 -2.21
CA LEU A 76 -5.04 10.94 -1.88
C LEU A 76 -5.35 10.51 -0.45
N VAL A 77 -6.08 9.41 -0.31
CA VAL A 77 -6.37 8.77 0.97
C VAL A 77 -5.19 7.87 1.35
N VAL A 78 -4.60 8.11 2.52
CA VAL A 78 -3.52 7.29 3.10
C VAL A 78 -3.99 6.78 4.45
N ARG A 79 -4.17 5.46 4.58
CA ARG A 79 -4.60 4.79 5.81
C ARG A 79 -3.50 3.88 6.34
N PRO A 80 -2.71 4.34 7.32
CA PRO A 80 -1.76 3.47 8.01
C PRO A 80 -2.47 2.60 9.06
N THR A 81 -2.01 1.37 9.22
CA THR A 81 -2.17 0.66 10.48
C THR A 81 -1.25 1.27 11.54
N LYS A 82 -1.42 0.84 12.80
CA LYS A 82 -0.37 1.04 13.80
C LYS A 82 0.97 0.43 13.34
N LEU A 83 2.04 0.90 13.94
CA LEU A 83 3.40 0.43 13.80
C LEU A 83 3.63 -0.76 14.74
N TYR A 84 3.94 -1.90 14.15
CA TYR A 84 4.21 -3.13 14.86
C TYR A 84 5.71 -3.26 15.10
N ASP A 85 6.08 -3.63 16.32
CA ASP A 85 7.46 -3.89 16.71
C ASP A 85 7.75 -5.40 16.58
N PHE A 86 8.84 -5.72 15.89
CA PHE A 86 9.36 -7.06 15.64
C PHE A 86 10.75 -7.29 16.29
N THR A 87 11.22 -6.40 17.16
CA THR A 87 12.55 -6.49 17.81
C THR A 87 12.76 -7.83 18.51
N HIS A 88 11.70 -8.42 19.08
CA HIS A 88 11.74 -9.72 19.75
C HIS A 88 10.86 -10.78 19.05
N GLY A 89 10.60 -10.62 17.75
CA GLY A 89 9.59 -11.41 17.03
C GLY A 89 8.16 -11.01 17.41
N ASN A 90 7.22 -11.20 16.48
CA ASN A 90 5.82 -10.83 16.68
C ASN A 90 4.89 -11.63 15.76
N ASP A 91 4.58 -12.86 16.16
CA ASP A 91 3.80 -13.80 15.34
C ASP A 91 2.39 -13.30 15.03
N ALA A 92 1.77 -12.59 15.99
CA ALA A 92 0.45 -12.00 15.80
C ALA A 92 0.46 -10.89 14.73
N ALA A 93 1.47 -10.01 14.76
CA ALA A 93 1.67 -9.01 13.73
C ALA A 93 2.01 -9.67 12.39
N PHE A 94 2.90 -10.66 12.38
CA PHE A 94 3.25 -11.38 11.15
C PHE A 94 2.03 -12.03 10.47
N LYS A 95 1.17 -12.69 11.26
CA LYS A 95 -0.11 -13.24 10.79
C LYS A 95 -1.01 -12.14 10.21
N THR A 96 -1.11 -11.00 10.87
CA THR A 96 -1.89 -9.84 10.39
C THR A 96 -1.37 -9.35 9.03
N PHE A 97 -0.06 -9.22 8.86
CA PHE A 97 0.55 -8.77 7.61
C PHE A 97 0.33 -9.78 6.49
N THR A 98 0.41 -11.07 6.82
CA THR A 98 0.11 -12.15 5.89
C THR A 98 -1.35 -12.08 5.42
N GLN A 99 -2.29 -11.80 6.33
CA GLN A 99 -3.71 -11.63 5.99
C GLN A 99 -3.94 -10.43 5.06
N TRP A 100 -3.33 -9.28 5.35
CA TRP A 100 -3.35 -8.12 4.46
C TRP A 100 -2.79 -8.45 3.07
N TYR A 101 -1.62 -9.09 3.01
CA TYR A 101 -0.95 -9.40 1.75
C TYR A 101 -1.70 -10.45 0.92
N HIS A 102 -2.39 -11.41 1.54
CA HIS A 102 -3.18 -12.42 0.84
C HIS A 102 -4.65 -12.04 0.63
N GLY A 103 -5.10 -10.92 1.19
CA GLY A 103 -6.45 -10.40 1.00
C GLY A 103 -6.78 -10.19 -0.49
N LYS A 104 -8.04 -10.42 -0.86
CA LYS A 104 -8.47 -10.15 -2.25
C LYS A 104 -8.52 -8.64 -2.49
N PRO A 105 -8.31 -8.18 -3.74
CA PRO A 105 -8.62 -6.80 -4.12
C PRO A 105 -10.07 -6.46 -3.76
N ILE A 106 -10.27 -5.28 -3.16
CA ILE A 106 -11.59 -4.73 -2.81
C ILE A 106 -11.71 -3.28 -3.29
N GLY A 107 -12.94 -2.77 -3.34
CA GLY A 107 -13.25 -1.42 -3.80
C GLY A 107 -13.55 -1.36 -5.31
N ASP A 108 -14.48 -0.49 -5.69
CA ASP A 108 -14.73 -0.16 -7.09
C ASP A 108 -13.59 0.74 -7.58
N THR A 109 -13.04 0.40 -8.74
CA THR A 109 -11.93 1.13 -9.35
C THR A 109 -12.32 1.73 -10.70
N VAL A 110 -13.54 1.47 -11.19
CA VAL A 110 -14.06 1.96 -12.47
C VAL A 110 -14.72 3.32 -12.30
N ARG A 111 -15.39 3.55 -11.18
CA ARG A 111 -16.03 4.83 -10.87
C ARG A 111 -15.12 5.68 -9.98
N ALA A 112 -14.80 6.88 -10.43
CA ALA A 112 -14.51 7.98 -9.51
C ALA A 112 -15.86 8.43 -8.93
N SER A 113 -15.98 8.45 -7.61
CA SER A 113 -17.15 9.01 -6.91
C SER A 113 -17.28 10.52 -7.15
#